data_AF-A0A5B9MPB6-F1
#
_entry.id   AF-A0A5B9MPB6-F1
#
_cell.length_a   1.000
_cell.length_b   1.000
_cell.length_c   1.000
_cell.angle_alpha   90.00
_cell.angle_beta   90.00
_cell.angle_gamma   90.00
#
_symmetry.space_group_name_H-M   'P 1'
#
loop_
_entity.id
_entity.type
_entity.pdbx_description
1 polymer ?
#
loop_
_entity_poly.entity_id
_entity_poly.type
_entity_poly.pdbx_seq_one_letter_code
_entity_poly.pdbx_strand_id
1 'polypeptide(L)'
;MNKLSIARFGFAVAVACAVSYLGCVFVMMTVPQEVAIRFFNSLMHGVDVTTIMRWDMPLWETVLGVIEIFVLGWLFGALIAGCYNCCGKSLT
;
A
#
# COMPACT_ATOMS: atom_id res chain seq x y z
N MET A 1 -11.13 22.85 13.44
CA MET A 1 -10.56 21.49 13.36
C MET A 1 -9.05 21.56 13.49
N ASN A 2 -8.43 20.58 14.18
CA ASN A 2 -6.97 20.51 14.29
C ASN A 2 -6.37 20.22 12.92
N LYS A 3 -5.36 21.00 12.49
CA LYS A 3 -4.69 20.76 11.20
C LYS A 3 -3.85 19.50 11.25
N LEU A 4 -3.92 18.67 10.21
CA LEU A 4 -2.98 17.58 10.02
C LEU A 4 -1.67 18.10 9.44
N SER A 5 -0.55 17.69 10.01
CA SER A 5 0.77 17.93 9.41
C SER A 5 0.92 17.05 8.17
N ILE A 6 0.97 17.68 7.00
CA ILE A 6 1.03 17.00 5.69
C ILE A 6 2.23 16.05 5.63
N ALA A 7 3.42 16.53 6.00
CA ALA A 7 4.63 15.71 5.94
C ALA A 7 4.59 14.50 6.90
N ARG A 8 4.15 14.70 8.14
CA ARG A 8 4.10 13.63 9.16
C ARG A 8 3.03 12.59 8.81
N PHE A 9 1.86 13.04 8.37
CA PHE A 9 0.78 12.14 7.99
C PHE A 9 1.11 11.39 6.70
N GLY A 10 1.65 12.07 5.69
CA GLY A 10 2.18 11.43 4.48
C GLY A 10 3.19 10.32 4.83
N PHE A 11 4.16 10.62 5.68
CA PHE A 11 5.16 9.63 6.10
C PHE A 11 4.55 8.45 6.84
N ALA A 12 3.56 8.68 7.73
CA ALA A 12 2.87 7.60 8.42
C ALA A 12 2.14 6.66 7.45
N VAL A 13 1.45 7.22 6.45
CA VAL A 13 0.76 6.42 5.40
C VAL A 13 1.79 5.66 4.56
N ALA A 14 2.88 6.30 4.16
CA ALA A 14 3.98 5.67 3.42
C ALA A 14 4.54 4.43 4.13
N VAL A 15 4.84 4.56 5.42
CA VAL A 15 5.33 3.45 6.25
C VAL A 15 4.29 2.35 6.37
N ALA A 16 3.02 2.69 6.62
CA ALA A 16 1.96 1.70 6.72
C ALA A 16 1.79 0.91 5.41
N CYS A 17 1.80 1.59 4.26
CA CYS A 17 1.73 0.93 2.95
C CYS A 17 2.95 0.03 2.69
N ALA A 18 4.17 0.49 3.01
CA ALA A 18 5.38 -0.31 2.87
C ALA A 18 5.36 -1.57 3.75
N VAL A 19 4.90 -1.46 5.00
CA VAL A 19 4.72 -2.61 5.90
C VAL A 19 3.70 -3.60 5.35
N SER A 20 2.57 -3.11 4.82
CA SER A 20 1.56 -3.96 4.18
C SER A 20 2.13 -4.73 2.98
N TYR A 21 2.95 -4.07 2.15
CA TYR A 21 3.62 -4.74 1.03
C TYR A 21 4.59 -5.83 1.49
N LEU A 22 5.39 -5.56 2.53
CA LEU A 22 6.26 -6.59 3.13
C LEU A 22 5.45 -7.76 3.71
N GLY A 23 4.27 -7.48 4.27
CA GLY A 23 3.32 -8.52 4.67
C GLY A 23 2.89 -9.41 3.50
N CYS A 24 2.61 -8.83 2.34
CA CYS A 24 2.30 -9.60 1.13
C CYS A 24 3.47 -10.49 0.69
N VAL A 25 4.69 -9.95 0.68
CA VAL A 25 5.91 -10.72 0.36
C VAL A 25 6.09 -11.87 1.35
N PHE A 26 5.90 -11.62 2.65
CA PHE A 26 6.00 -12.64 3.68
C PHE A 26 5.00 -13.78 3.49
N VAL A 27 3.74 -13.46 3.15
CA VAL A 27 2.73 -14.49 2.81
C VAL A 27 3.21 -15.32 1.63
N MET A 28 3.64 -14.70 0.54
CA MET A 28 4.14 -15.42 -0.64
C MET A 28 5.34 -16.31 -0.34
N MET A 29 6.22 -15.95 0.60
CA MET A 29 7.37 -16.76 0.97
C MET A 29 7.03 -17.96 1.87
N THR A 30 5.91 -17.92 2.58
CA THR A 30 5.61 -18.89 3.66
C THR A 30 4.48 -19.86 3.34
N VAL A 31 3.59 -19.51 2.42
CA VAL A 31 2.44 -20.36 2.07
C VAL A 31 2.59 -20.97 0.67
N PRO A 32 1.96 -22.13 0.40
CA PRO A 32 1.94 -22.70 -0.94
C PRO A 32 1.30 -21.75 -1.97
N GLN A 33 1.76 -21.83 -3.21
CA GLN A 33 1.34 -20.95 -4.30
C GLN A 33 -0.18 -20.92 -4.50
N GLU A 34 -0.83 -22.08 -4.49
CA GLU A 34 -2.28 -22.20 -4.63
C GLU A 34 -3.06 -21.53 -3.49
N VAL A 35 -2.49 -21.52 -2.28
CA VAL A 35 -3.11 -20.88 -1.10
C VAL A 35 -3.00 -19.37 -1.21
N ALA A 36 -1.83 -18.85 -1.61
CA ALA A 36 -1.63 -17.43 -1.85
C ALA A 36 -2.55 -16.90 -2.96
N ILE A 37 -2.67 -17.63 -4.08
CA ILE A 37 -3.58 -17.26 -5.18
C ILE A 37 -5.02 -17.16 -4.67
N ARG A 38 -5.51 -18.14 -3.92
CA ARG A 38 -6.88 -18.10 -3.35
C ARG A 38 -7.07 -16.92 -2.40
N PHE A 39 -6.07 -16.62 -1.58
CA PHE A 39 -6.09 -15.49 -0.66
C PHE A 39 -6.18 -14.15 -1.41
N PHE A 40 -5.33 -13.93 -2.41
CA PHE A 40 -5.36 -12.70 -3.21
C PHE A 40 -6.60 -12.58 -4.08
N ASN A 41 -7.10 -13.69 -4.66
CA ASN A 41 -8.40 -13.70 -5.34
C ASN A 41 -9.50 -13.25 -4.38
N SER A 42 -9.51 -13.74 -3.13
CA SER A 42 -10.48 -13.30 -2.11
C SER A 42 -10.34 -11.81 -1.77
N LEU A 43 -9.12 -11.29 -1.62
CA LEU A 43 -8.89 -9.86 -1.38
C LEU A 43 -9.35 -8.99 -2.56
N MET A 44 -9.22 -9.49 -3.79
CA MET A 44 -9.62 -8.82 -5.02
C MET A 44 -11.05 -9.15 -5.47
N HIS A 45 -11.94 -9.55 -4.55
CA HIS A 45 -13.35 -9.85 -4.85
C HIS A 45 -13.57 -10.94 -5.92
N GLY A 46 -12.70 -11.94 -5.97
CA GLY A 46 -12.78 -13.10 -6.86
C GLY A 46 -12.05 -12.96 -8.20
N VAL A 47 -11.36 -11.84 -8.45
CA VAL A 47 -10.53 -11.66 -9.65
C VAL A 47 -9.40 -12.69 -9.66
N ASP A 48 -9.24 -13.43 -10.76
CA ASP A 48 -8.18 -14.42 -10.90
C ASP A 48 -6.82 -13.77 -11.15
N VAL A 49 -5.95 -13.83 -10.14
CA VAL A 49 -4.61 -13.23 -10.17
C VAL A 49 -3.55 -14.11 -10.83
N THR A 50 -3.87 -15.35 -11.22
CA THR A 50 -2.88 -16.30 -11.79
C THR A 50 -2.16 -15.76 -13.03
N THR A 51 -2.85 -14.93 -13.81
CA THR A 51 -2.34 -14.36 -15.06
C THR A 51 -1.39 -13.18 -14.86
N ILE A 52 -1.42 -12.53 -13.69
CA ILE A 52 -0.63 -11.34 -13.39
C ILE A 52 0.43 -11.57 -12.32
N MET A 53 0.26 -12.58 -11.47
CA MET A 53 1.13 -12.84 -10.34
C MET A 53 2.39 -13.57 -10.77
N ARG A 54 3.56 -12.90 -10.62
CA ARG A 54 4.87 -13.48 -10.93
C ARG A 54 5.54 -13.98 -9.66
N TRP A 55 5.75 -15.29 -9.57
CA TRP A 55 6.36 -15.94 -8.41
C TRP A 55 7.89 -15.83 -8.39
N ASP A 56 8.51 -15.90 -9.57
CA ASP A 56 9.95 -15.75 -9.74
C ASP A 56 10.32 -14.26 -9.87
N MET A 57 10.22 -13.52 -8.76
CA MET A 57 10.62 -12.13 -8.69
C MET A 57 11.97 -12.01 -7.96
N PRO A 58 12.99 -11.40 -8.59
CA PRO A 58 14.27 -11.19 -7.93
C PRO A 58 14.14 -10.13 -6.82
N LEU A 59 14.96 -10.27 -5.77
CA LEU A 59 14.88 -9.42 -4.57
C LEU A 59 15.00 -7.91 -4.87
N TRP A 60 15.71 -7.52 -5.92
CA TRP A 60 15.84 -6.10 -6.28
C TRP A 60 14.52 -5.49 -6.78
N GLU A 61 13.67 -6.26 -7.48
CA GLU A 61 12.34 -5.81 -7.89
C GLU A 61 11.43 -5.63 -6.66
N THR A 62 11.56 -6.50 -5.65
CA THR A 62 10.86 -6.33 -4.36
C THR A 62 11.29 -5.06 -3.63
N VAL A 63 12.59 -4.75 -3.60
CA VAL A 63 13.10 -3.51 -3.00
C VAL A 63 12.57 -2.28 -3.74
N LEU A 64 12.53 -2.30 -5.07
CA LEU A 64 11.91 -1.23 -5.85
C LEU A 64 10.41 -1.10 -5.55
N GLY A 65 9.68 -2.22 -5.46
CA GLY A 65 8.27 -2.22 -5.09
C GLY A 65 8.00 -1.57 -3.74
N VAL A 66 8.87 -1.79 -2.74
CA VAL A 66 8.79 -1.10 -1.43
C VAL A 66 8.95 0.41 -1.60
N ILE A 67 9.94 0.85 -2.40
CA ILE A 67 10.19 2.28 -2.64
C ILE A 67 9.01 2.91 -3.36
N GLU A 68 8.48 2.27 -4.40
CA GLU A 68 7.32 2.75 -5.16
C GLU A 68 6.09 2.90 -4.27
N ILE A 69 5.74 1.87 -3.49
CA ILE A 69 4.60 1.92 -2.56
C ILE A 69 4.82 2.96 -1.46
N PHE A 70 6.05 3.13 -0.98
CA PHE A 70 6.36 4.17 -0.01
C PHE A 70 6.11 5.57 -0.59
N VAL A 71 6.62 5.85 -1.80
CA VAL A 71 6.42 7.14 -2.48
C VAL A 71 4.93 7.38 -2.75
N LEU A 72 4.21 6.38 -3.28
CA LEU A 72 2.77 6.48 -3.51
C LEU A 72 2.00 6.72 -2.21
N GLY A 73 2.26 5.94 -1.17
CA GLY A 73 1.64 6.11 0.15
C GLY A 73 1.92 7.49 0.75
N TRP A 74 3.13 8.02 0.57
CA TRP A 74 3.47 9.37 1.00
C TRP A 74 2.64 10.44 0.29
N LEU A 75 2.53 10.34 -1.05
CA LEU A 75 1.75 11.25 -1.88
C LEU A 75 0.26 11.17 -1.54
N PHE A 76 -0.30 9.96 -1.39
CA PHE A 76 -1.70 9.77 -1.01
C PHE A 76 -1.98 10.31 0.40
N GLY A 77 -1.10 10.05 1.36
CA GLY A 77 -1.24 10.62 2.70
C GLY A 77 -1.16 12.15 2.67
N ALA A 78 -0.21 12.73 1.94
CA ALA A 78 -0.11 14.17 1.77
C ALA A 78 -1.38 14.78 1.15
N LEU A 79 -1.94 14.12 0.13
CA LEU A 79 -3.20 14.51 -0.51
C LEU A 79 -4.36 14.49 0.50
N ILE A 80 -4.52 13.40 1.26
CA ILE A 80 -5.58 13.28 2.29
C ILE A 80 -5.45 14.39 3.34
N ALA A 81 -4.24 14.63 3.85
CA ALA A 81 -4.00 15.71 4.82
C ALA A 81 -4.29 17.09 4.23
N GLY A 82 -3.94 17.32 2.96
CA GLY A 82 -4.27 18.54 2.22
C GLY A 82 -5.79 18.75 2.09
N CYS A 83 -6.50 17.73 1.62
CA CYS A 83 -7.97 17.75 1.51
C CYS A 83 -8.64 18.00 2.86
N TYR A 84 -8.20 17.31 3.93
CA TYR A 84 -8.72 17.51 5.27
C TYR A 84 -8.55 18.96 5.74
N ASN A 85 -7.36 19.53 5.54
CA ASN A 85 -7.04 20.90 5.96
C ASN A 85 -7.79 21.97 5.13
N CYS A 86 -8.06 21.69 3.85
CA CYS A 86 -8.77 22.59 2.94
C CYS A 86 -10.29 22.53 3.11
N CYS A 87 -10.88 21.33 3.04
CA CYS A 87 -12.33 21.15 3.22
C CYS A 87 -12.77 21.50 4.64
N GLY A 88 -11.85 21.40 5.61
CA GLY A 88 -12.10 21.81 6.98
C GLY A 88 -12.27 23.29 7.24
N LYS A 89 -12.05 24.14 6.23
CA LYS A 89 -12.29 25.59 6.30
C LYS A 89 -13.73 25.99 5.92
N SER A 90 -14.61 25.07 5.55
CA SER A 90 -15.89 25.44 4.89
C SER A 90 -17.11 25.64 5.82
N LEU A 91 -16.95 26.00 7.10
CA LEU A 91 -18.09 26.15 8.03
C LEU A 91 -17.99 27.34 9.02
N THR A 92 -17.34 28.44 8.64
CA THR A 92 -17.49 29.74 9.32
C THR A 92 -17.38 30.88 8.33
#